data_AF-A0A7K0PX18-F1
#
_entry.id   AF-A0A7K0PX18-F1
#
_cell.length_a   1.000
_cell.length_b   1.000
_cell.length_c   1.000
_cell.angle_alpha   90.00
_cell.angle_beta   90.00
_cell.angle_gamma   90.00
#
_symmetry.space_group_name_H-M   'P 1'
#
loop_
_entity.id
_entity.type
_entity.pdbx_description
1 polymer ?
#
loop_
_entity_poly.entity_id
_entity_poly.type
_entity_poly.pdbx_seq_one_letter_code
_entity_poly.pdbx_strand_id
1 'polypeptide(L)'
;MRTLRLVALSDDGRSLVLAADVPDSIDNGERFYLPIDDRLKAASRGDAQRMGQIELDAANALSPRVIQARIRAGETPEQVAHASGTPVERIMRFAHPVLQERARVAEQAQGARVRLSEGTQGVALEQFMSDRLRLLGADLDAVRWDSHRTDDGTWQVRAAWKAGHKSGTTKWSYDTSTRTVTPVDATTMDFAEGTRLVRVVPDVPAGLPASPPPRRTIAAVVEQPWVPEEEAEPAVEDDEVRNVVPVDGSPVDVLLSGDGGPEHDTVVFDRVDGEAEDPRAAIPAWEDIVFGVRRHR
;
A
#
# COMPACT_ATOMS: atom_id res chain seq x y z
N MET A 1 -36.25 -36.08 -14.45
CA MET A 1 -35.23 -35.14 -14.95
C MET A 1 -35.34 -35.09 -16.46
N ARG A 2 -35.35 -33.90 -17.07
CA ARG A 2 -35.31 -33.76 -18.55
C ARG A 2 -33.85 -33.59 -18.96
N THR A 3 -33.41 -34.33 -19.97
CA THR A 3 -32.07 -34.19 -20.56
C THR A 3 -32.09 -33.11 -21.64
N LEU A 4 -30.99 -32.37 -21.75
CA LEU A 4 -30.81 -31.34 -22.77
C LEU A 4 -29.67 -31.76 -23.70
N ARG A 5 -29.82 -31.49 -25.00
CA ARG A 5 -28.77 -31.67 -26.01
C ARG A 5 -28.25 -30.32 -26.49
N LEU A 6 -26.96 -30.25 -26.78
CA LEU A 6 -26.37 -29.07 -27.42
C LEU A 6 -26.82 -29.00 -28.88
N VAL A 7 -27.34 -27.83 -29.28
CA VAL A 7 -27.82 -27.59 -30.65
C VAL A 7 -26.87 -26.70 -31.41
N ALA A 8 -26.41 -25.60 -30.81
CA ALA A 8 -25.54 -24.63 -31.45
C ALA A 8 -24.76 -23.79 -30.44
N LEU A 9 -23.77 -23.06 -30.94
CA LEU A 9 -23.21 -21.89 -30.26
C LEU A 9 -24.04 -20.66 -30.65
N SER A 10 -24.27 -19.75 -29.71
CA SER A 10 -24.88 -18.44 -29.98
C SER A 10 -24.03 -17.65 -30.98
N ASP A 11 -24.68 -16.77 -31.76
CA ASP A 11 -24.03 -15.96 -32.82
C ASP A 11 -22.91 -15.07 -32.27
N ASP A 12 -23.04 -14.63 -31.01
CA ASP A 12 -22.04 -13.86 -30.28
C ASP A 12 -20.90 -14.70 -29.68
N GLY A 13 -20.97 -16.03 -29.79
CA GLY A 13 -20.00 -16.97 -29.23
C GLY A 13 -19.98 -17.05 -27.70
N ARG A 14 -20.92 -16.41 -27.00
CA ARG A 14 -20.90 -16.29 -25.53
C ARG A 14 -21.81 -17.26 -24.79
N SER A 15 -22.69 -17.96 -25.50
CA SER A 15 -23.67 -18.88 -24.90
C SER A 15 -23.83 -20.14 -25.73
N LEU A 16 -24.05 -21.28 -25.08
CA LEU A 16 -24.49 -22.51 -25.71
C LEU A 16 -26.03 -22.51 -25.85
N VAL A 17 -26.52 -22.89 -27.01
CA VAL A 17 -27.95 -23.10 -27.27
C VAL A 17 -28.26 -24.57 -27.09
N LEU A 18 -29.06 -24.87 -26.07
CA LEU A 18 -29.49 -26.21 -25.71
C LEU A 18 -30.96 -26.41 -26.08
N ALA A 19 -31.36 -27.64 -26.42
CA ALA A 19 -32.76 -28.00 -26.60
C ALA A 19 -33.09 -29.25 -25.78
N ALA A 20 -34.36 -29.41 -25.41
CA ALA A 20 -34.83 -30.62 -24.76
C ALA A 20 -34.62 -31.85 -25.65
N ASP A 21 -34.08 -32.91 -25.06
CA ASP A 21 -33.85 -34.19 -25.73
C ASP A 21 -35.13 -35.04 -25.60
N VAL A 22 -36.06 -34.82 -26.53
CA VAL A 22 -37.35 -35.54 -26.59
C VAL A 22 -37.39 -36.35 -27.89
N PRO A 23 -37.53 -37.69 -27.82
CA PRO A 23 -37.42 -38.57 -29.00
C PRO A 23 -38.41 -38.35 -30.15
N ASP A 24 -39.52 -37.63 -29.92
CA ASP A 24 -40.64 -37.53 -30.87
C ASP A 24 -41.10 -36.08 -31.19
N SER A 25 -40.35 -35.04 -30.82
CA SER A 25 -40.74 -33.67 -31.18
C SER A 25 -40.21 -33.28 -32.56
N ILE A 26 -41.10 -33.30 -33.57
CA ILE A 26 -40.84 -32.82 -34.94
C ILE A 26 -40.77 -31.28 -35.02
N ASP A 27 -41.21 -30.58 -33.98
CA ASP A 27 -41.03 -29.14 -33.83
C ASP A 27 -39.90 -28.80 -32.85
N ASN A 28 -39.11 -27.76 -33.17
CA ASN A 28 -38.05 -27.20 -32.34
C ASN A 28 -38.55 -27.02 -30.90
N GLY A 29 -38.21 -27.99 -30.03
CA GLY A 29 -38.47 -27.90 -28.61
C GLY A 29 -37.89 -26.63 -28.00
N GLU A 30 -38.36 -26.31 -26.80
CA GLU A 30 -37.89 -25.17 -26.00
C GLU A 30 -36.36 -25.07 -26.01
N ARG A 31 -35.85 -23.89 -26.39
CA ARG A 31 -34.42 -23.59 -26.44
C ARG A 31 -33.99 -22.89 -25.17
N PHE A 32 -32.92 -23.38 -24.57
CA PHE A 32 -32.31 -22.80 -23.39
C PHE A 32 -30.95 -22.21 -23.77
N TYR A 33 -30.63 -21.04 -23.21
CA TYR A 33 -29.32 -20.44 -23.36
C TYR A 33 -28.51 -20.66 -22.10
N LEU A 34 -27.31 -21.22 -22.25
CA LEU A 34 -26.36 -21.42 -21.16
C LEU A 34 -25.12 -20.55 -21.42
N PRO A 35 -24.88 -19.49 -20.62
CA PRO A 35 -23.69 -18.65 -20.78
C PRO A 35 -22.39 -19.45 -20.61
N ILE A 36 -21.38 -19.12 -21.42
CA ILE A 36 -20.03 -19.68 -21.33
C ILE A 36 -19.24 -18.86 -20.31
N ASP A 37 -19.53 -19.10 -19.04
CA ASP A 37 -18.80 -18.54 -17.91
C ASP A 37 -17.69 -19.47 -17.41
N ASP A 38 -16.92 -19.01 -16.43
CA ASP A 38 -15.84 -19.82 -15.85
C ASP A 38 -16.37 -21.05 -15.09
N ARG A 39 -17.66 -21.06 -14.73
CA ARG A 39 -18.35 -22.20 -14.12
C ARG A 39 -18.57 -23.32 -15.12
N LEU A 40 -19.09 -23.01 -16.32
CA LEU A 40 -19.21 -24.00 -17.41
C LEU A 40 -17.84 -24.53 -17.85
N LYS A 41 -16.82 -23.66 -17.88
CA LYS A 41 -15.43 -24.07 -18.17
C LYS A 41 -14.83 -24.97 -17.08
N ALA A 42 -15.16 -24.74 -15.81
CA ALA A 42 -14.74 -25.62 -14.71
C ALA A 42 -15.51 -26.96 -14.74
N ALA A 43 -16.83 -26.91 -14.96
CA ALA A 43 -17.70 -28.08 -15.06
C ALA A 43 -17.29 -29.01 -16.21
N SER A 44 -16.98 -28.46 -17.39
CA SER A 44 -16.54 -29.24 -18.55
C SER A 44 -15.19 -29.94 -18.35
N ARG A 45 -14.35 -29.46 -17.43
CA ARG A 45 -13.07 -30.12 -17.06
C ARG A 45 -13.23 -31.14 -15.93
N GLY A 46 -14.44 -31.34 -15.40
CA GLY A 46 -14.69 -32.22 -14.26
C GLY A 46 -14.18 -31.67 -12.92
N ASP A 47 -13.84 -30.38 -12.85
CA ASP A 47 -13.25 -29.75 -11.66
C ASP A 47 -14.35 -29.23 -10.73
N ALA A 48 -15.05 -30.16 -10.08
CA ALA A 48 -16.16 -29.87 -9.17
C ALA A 48 -15.71 -29.06 -7.93
N GLN A 49 -14.46 -29.22 -7.50
CA GLN A 49 -13.86 -28.44 -6.41
C GLN A 49 -13.66 -26.98 -6.81
N ARG A 50 -13.12 -26.72 -8.01
CA ARG A 50 -12.99 -25.36 -8.55
C ARG A 50 -14.35 -24.71 -8.82
N MET A 51 -15.35 -25.50 -9.21
CA MET A 51 -16.72 -25.01 -9.36
C MET A 51 -17.29 -24.52 -8.02
N GLY A 52 -17.10 -25.28 -6.94
CA GLY A 52 -17.47 -24.87 -5.58
C GLY A 52 -16.68 -23.64 -5.10
N GLN A 53 -15.39 -23.55 -5.42
CA GLN A 53 -14.55 -22.40 -5.06
C GLN A 53 -15.02 -21.11 -5.77
N ILE A 54 -15.36 -21.18 -7.07
CA ILE A 54 -15.87 -20.03 -7.83
C ILE A 54 -17.23 -19.57 -7.27
N GLU A 55 -18.10 -20.50 -6.86
CA GLU A 55 -19.39 -20.17 -6.24
C GLU A 55 -19.23 -19.50 -4.87
N LEU A 56 -18.30 -19.97 -4.04
CA LEU A 56 -17.98 -19.40 -2.73
C LEU A 56 -17.30 -18.02 -2.85
N ASP A 57 -16.35 -17.87 -3.76
CA ASP A 57 -15.65 -16.60 -4.02
C ASP A 57 -16.58 -15.54 -4.62
N ALA A 58 -17.56 -15.94 -5.45
CA ALA A 58 -18.56 -15.03 -6.00
C ALA A 58 -19.64 -14.64 -4.98
N ALA A 59 -20.02 -15.54 -4.07
CA ALA A 59 -21.02 -15.29 -3.04
C ALA A 59 -20.49 -14.41 -1.88
N ASN A 60 -19.18 -14.49 -1.58
CA ASN A 60 -18.55 -13.73 -0.49
C ASN A 60 -17.79 -12.47 -0.95
N ALA A 61 -17.67 -12.21 -2.26
CA ALA A 61 -16.98 -11.00 -2.74
C ALA A 61 -17.80 -9.73 -2.47
N LEU A 62 -17.17 -8.74 -1.85
CA LEU A 62 -17.75 -7.40 -1.70
C LEU A 62 -18.18 -6.83 -3.07
N SER A 63 -19.37 -6.24 -3.11
CA SER A 63 -19.84 -5.55 -4.32
C SER A 63 -18.98 -4.31 -4.62
N PRO A 64 -18.77 -3.95 -5.90
CA PRO A 64 -18.01 -2.77 -6.28
C PRO A 64 -18.50 -1.48 -5.59
N ARG A 65 -19.82 -1.33 -5.44
CA ARG A 65 -20.43 -0.17 -4.77
C ARG A 65 -20.01 -0.08 -3.30
N VAL A 66 -19.95 -1.21 -2.58
CA VAL A 66 -19.55 -1.22 -1.17
C VAL A 66 -18.05 -0.96 -1.04
N ILE A 67 -17.23 -1.55 -1.91
CA ILE A 67 -15.78 -1.26 -1.96
C ILE A 67 -15.57 0.25 -2.14
N GLN A 68 -16.19 0.84 -3.17
CA GLN A 68 -16.05 2.25 -3.45
C GLN A 68 -16.55 3.14 -2.30
N ALA A 69 -17.64 2.78 -1.65
CA ALA A 69 -18.16 3.53 -0.50
C ALA A 69 -17.17 3.51 0.68
N ARG A 70 -16.61 2.34 1.02
CA ARG A 70 -15.61 2.20 2.11
C ARG A 70 -14.32 2.96 1.81
N ILE A 71 -13.79 2.82 0.60
CA ILE A 71 -12.59 3.58 0.20
C ILE A 71 -12.86 5.08 0.20
N ARG A 72 -14.06 5.52 -0.22
CA ARG A 72 -14.45 6.94 -0.16
C ARG A 72 -14.59 7.43 1.28
N ALA A 73 -15.01 6.56 2.21
CA ALA A 73 -15.09 6.85 3.64
C ALA A 73 -13.71 6.95 4.33
N GLY A 74 -12.63 6.60 3.61
CA GLY A 74 -11.25 6.78 4.09
C GLY A 74 -10.55 5.47 4.43
N GLU A 75 -11.23 4.32 4.36
CA GLU A 75 -10.57 3.01 4.51
C GLU A 75 -9.53 2.80 3.41
N THR A 76 -8.41 2.15 3.75
CA THR A 76 -7.41 1.76 2.75
C THR A 76 -7.84 0.47 2.02
N PRO A 77 -7.39 0.24 0.78
CA PRO A 77 -7.66 -1.01 0.05
C PRO A 77 -7.30 -2.26 0.85
N GLU A 78 -6.21 -2.21 1.61
CA GLU A 78 -5.72 -3.31 2.45
C GLU A 78 -6.65 -3.55 3.64
N GLN A 79 -7.18 -2.49 4.26
CA GLN A 79 -8.16 -2.60 5.35
C GLN A 79 -9.47 -3.22 4.84
N VAL A 80 -9.95 -2.78 3.67
CA VAL A 80 -11.15 -3.35 3.05
C VAL A 80 -10.92 -4.82 2.68
N ALA A 81 -9.73 -5.18 2.21
CA ALA A 81 -9.35 -6.56 1.89
C ALA A 81 -9.39 -7.45 3.13
N HIS A 82 -8.72 -6.99 4.19
CA HIS A 82 -8.67 -7.70 5.46
C HIS A 82 -10.06 -7.89 6.07
N ALA A 83 -10.90 -6.85 6.06
CA ALA A 83 -12.24 -6.90 6.65
C ALA A 83 -13.24 -7.76 5.85
N SER A 84 -12.98 -8.02 4.56
CA SER A 84 -13.90 -8.74 3.68
C SER A 84 -13.43 -10.11 3.21
N GLY A 85 -12.17 -10.47 3.49
CA GLY A 85 -11.54 -11.66 2.93
C GLY A 85 -11.37 -11.62 1.40
N THR A 86 -11.59 -10.46 0.77
CA THR A 86 -11.40 -10.29 -0.67
C THR A 86 -9.94 -9.93 -0.97
N PRO A 87 -9.29 -10.54 -1.99
CA PRO A 87 -7.93 -10.18 -2.37
C PRO A 87 -7.77 -8.68 -2.70
N VAL A 88 -6.67 -8.08 -2.26
CA VAL A 88 -6.41 -6.64 -2.43
C VAL A 88 -6.37 -6.26 -3.90
N GLU A 89 -5.85 -7.12 -4.78
CA GLU A 89 -5.75 -6.89 -6.23
C GLU A 89 -7.12 -6.72 -6.88
N ARG A 90 -8.14 -7.40 -6.35
CA ARG A 90 -9.53 -7.26 -6.80
C ARG A 90 -10.13 -5.94 -6.32
N ILE A 91 -9.90 -5.59 -5.05
CA ILE A 91 -10.35 -4.30 -4.48
C ILE A 91 -9.72 -3.14 -5.23
N MET A 92 -8.42 -3.23 -5.54
CA MET A 92 -7.69 -2.18 -6.23
C MET A 92 -8.32 -1.80 -7.57
N ARG A 93 -8.85 -2.76 -8.35
CA ARG A 93 -9.55 -2.45 -9.62
C ARG A 93 -10.70 -1.45 -9.45
N PHE A 94 -11.38 -1.50 -8.31
CA PHE A 94 -12.49 -0.60 -7.99
C PHE A 94 -12.08 0.58 -7.10
N ALA A 95 -10.95 0.46 -6.38
CA ALA A 95 -10.41 1.49 -5.51
C ALA A 95 -9.69 2.60 -6.29
N HIS A 96 -8.96 2.28 -7.36
CA HIS A 96 -8.18 3.27 -8.13
C HIS A 96 -8.98 4.54 -8.49
N PRO A 97 -10.20 4.45 -9.08
CA PRO A 97 -10.99 5.63 -9.39
C PRO A 97 -11.35 6.47 -8.16
N VAL A 98 -11.61 5.83 -7.02
CA VAL A 98 -11.98 6.51 -5.77
C VAL A 98 -10.77 7.13 -5.10
N LEU A 99 -9.61 6.48 -5.17
CA LEU A 99 -8.35 7.04 -4.67
C LEU A 99 -7.96 8.29 -5.48
N GLN A 100 -8.15 8.27 -6.81
CA GLN A 100 -7.96 9.46 -7.65
C GLN A 100 -8.96 10.56 -7.31
N GLU A 101 -10.23 10.22 -7.07
CA GLU A 101 -11.24 11.18 -6.60
C GLU A 101 -10.80 11.86 -5.30
N ARG A 102 -10.35 11.05 -4.31
CA ARG A 102 -9.85 11.54 -3.03
C ARG A 102 -8.62 12.42 -3.17
N ALA A 103 -7.65 12.02 -4.00
CA ALA A 103 -6.47 12.83 -4.28
C ALA A 103 -6.86 14.18 -4.90
N ARG A 104 -7.73 14.15 -5.91
CA ARG A 104 -8.23 15.36 -6.59
C ARG A 104 -8.96 16.29 -5.62
N VAL A 105 -9.78 15.75 -4.72
CA VAL A 105 -10.46 16.57 -3.69
C VAL A 105 -9.47 17.17 -2.70
N ALA A 106 -8.45 16.40 -2.29
CA ALA A 106 -7.39 16.91 -1.42
C ALA A 106 -6.60 18.05 -2.10
N GLU A 107 -6.28 17.94 -3.38
CA GLU A 107 -5.66 19.00 -4.18
C GLU A 107 -6.55 20.24 -4.27
N GLN A 108 -7.85 20.07 -4.51
CA GLN A 108 -8.79 21.20 -4.55
C GLN A 108 -8.90 21.92 -3.20
N ALA A 109 -8.90 21.16 -2.12
CA ALA A 109 -8.98 21.71 -0.77
C ALA A 109 -7.71 22.46 -0.36
N GLN A 110 -6.54 22.09 -0.89
CA GLN A 110 -5.29 22.83 -0.67
C GLN A 110 -5.39 24.27 -1.19
N GLY A 111 -6.07 24.48 -2.32
CA GLY A 111 -6.35 25.81 -2.88
C GLY A 111 -7.57 26.53 -2.27
N ALA A 112 -8.31 25.88 -1.36
CA ALA A 112 -9.50 26.44 -0.75
C ALA A 112 -9.15 27.44 0.37
N ARG A 113 -10.01 28.44 0.61
CA ARG A 113 -9.75 29.45 1.63
C ARG A 113 -10.05 28.93 3.02
N VAL A 114 -9.12 29.13 3.95
CA VAL A 114 -9.30 28.78 5.36
C VAL A 114 -10.29 29.72 6.02
N ARG A 115 -11.30 29.17 6.70
CA ARG A 115 -12.24 29.94 7.52
C ARG A 115 -12.07 29.52 8.97
N LEU A 116 -11.49 30.42 9.75
CA LEU A 116 -11.49 30.36 11.21
C LEU A 116 -12.75 31.08 11.71
N SER A 117 -13.29 30.68 12.86
CA SER A 117 -14.55 31.20 13.41
C SER A 117 -14.60 32.74 13.38
N GLU A 118 -15.76 33.30 13.03
CA GLU A 118 -16.07 34.74 12.88
C GLU A 118 -15.20 35.53 11.87
N GLY A 119 -15.57 35.43 10.59
CA GLY A 119 -15.72 36.65 9.77
C GLY A 119 -14.81 36.83 8.56
N THR A 120 -13.59 36.26 8.54
CA THR A 120 -12.67 36.50 7.40
C THR A 120 -12.21 35.21 6.75
N GLN A 121 -12.49 35.07 5.45
CA GLN A 121 -11.85 34.05 4.62
C GLN A 121 -10.36 34.36 4.54
N GLY A 122 -9.53 33.46 5.06
CA GLY A 122 -8.09 33.57 5.05
C GLY A 122 -7.47 33.20 3.70
N VAL A 123 -6.17 32.93 3.75
CA VAL A 123 -5.38 32.45 2.62
C VAL A 123 -5.74 31.00 2.24
N ALA A 124 -5.18 30.51 1.15
CA ALA A 124 -5.31 29.11 0.74
C ALA A 124 -4.78 28.17 1.83
N LEU A 125 -5.39 26.99 1.98
CA LEU A 125 -5.04 26.02 3.02
C LEU A 125 -3.57 25.61 2.99
N GLU A 126 -3.00 25.39 1.81
CA GLU A 126 -1.57 25.07 1.65
C GLU A 126 -0.67 26.18 2.19
N GLN A 127 -0.96 27.43 1.81
CA GLN A 127 -0.24 28.60 2.29
C GLN A 127 -0.40 28.77 3.80
N PHE A 128 -1.62 28.61 4.30
CA PHE A 128 -1.91 28.69 5.74
C PHE A 128 -1.10 27.66 6.54
N MET A 129 -1.13 26.40 6.11
CA MET A 129 -0.35 25.33 6.75
C MET A 129 1.15 25.63 6.70
N SER A 130 1.65 26.11 5.56
CA SER A 130 3.07 26.47 5.40
C SER A 130 3.50 27.58 6.35
N ASP A 131 2.72 28.64 6.47
CA ASP A 131 3.01 29.76 7.37
C ASP A 131 2.96 29.34 8.84
N ARG A 132 1.98 28.52 9.23
CA ARG A 132 1.90 27.98 10.60
C ARG A 132 3.06 27.06 10.93
N LEU A 133 3.46 26.18 10.01
CA LEU A 133 4.58 25.27 10.23
C LEU A 133 5.92 26.00 10.29
N ARG A 134 6.11 27.08 9.52
CA ARG A 134 7.30 27.95 9.63
C ARG A 134 7.39 28.61 11.00
N LEU A 135 6.29 29.11 11.55
CA LEU A 135 6.25 29.67 12.92
C LEU A 135 6.60 28.64 14.00
N LEU A 136 6.42 27.34 13.74
CA LEU A 136 6.80 26.26 14.64
C LEU A 136 8.31 25.98 14.65
N GLY A 137 9.09 26.72 13.86
CA GLY A 137 10.55 26.66 13.79
C GLY A 137 11.08 25.45 13.04
N ALA A 138 10.36 24.98 12.02
CA ALA A 138 10.68 23.76 11.32
C ALA A 138 10.95 23.99 9.84
N ASP A 139 12.01 23.37 9.34
CA ASP A 139 12.14 23.07 7.92
C ASP A 139 11.08 22.01 7.57
N LEU A 140 10.25 22.36 6.60
CA LEU A 140 9.15 21.54 6.12
C LEU A 140 9.74 20.39 5.30
N ASP A 141 9.68 19.16 5.83
CA ASP A 141 10.08 17.97 5.07
C ASP A 141 9.07 17.71 3.94
N ALA A 142 7.82 17.47 4.31
CA ALA A 142 6.67 17.31 3.41
C ALA A 142 5.35 17.31 4.20
N VAL A 143 4.28 17.86 3.62
CA VAL A 143 2.90 17.66 4.08
C VAL A 143 2.24 16.62 3.19
N ARG A 144 1.73 15.54 3.79
CA ARG A 144 0.93 14.53 3.11
C ARG A 144 -0.55 14.87 3.25
N TRP A 145 -1.21 14.97 2.10
CA TRP A 145 -2.62 15.29 2.02
C TRP A 145 -3.41 14.05 1.64
N ASP A 146 -4.56 13.91 2.28
CA ASP A 146 -5.56 12.91 1.93
C ASP A 146 -6.95 13.52 2.13
N SER A 147 -7.96 12.96 1.47
CA SER A 147 -9.34 13.32 1.73
C SER A 147 -10.23 12.09 1.79
N HIS A 148 -11.29 12.19 2.57
CA HIS A 148 -12.31 11.16 2.69
C HIS A 148 -13.66 11.83 2.90
N ARG A 149 -14.73 11.10 2.61
CA ARG A 149 -16.10 11.58 2.77
C ARG A 149 -16.67 11.02 4.07
N THR A 150 -17.26 11.87 4.88
CA THR A 150 -17.95 11.46 6.11
C THR A 150 -19.26 10.74 5.80
N ASP A 151 -19.81 10.09 6.82
CA ASP A 151 -21.16 9.50 6.77
C ASP A 151 -22.23 10.55 6.44
N ASP A 152 -22.04 11.80 6.89
CA ASP A 152 -22.90 12.94 6.58
C ASP A 152 -22.75 13.44 5.12
N GLY A 153 -21.81 12.89 4.36
CA GLY A 153 -21.57 13.22 2.96
C GLY A 153 -20.67 14.43 2.72
N THR A 154 -20.08 15.01 3.77
CA THR A 154 -19.12 16.12 3.69
C THR A 154 -17.71 15.60 3.43
N TRP A 155 -16.92 16.32 2.63
CA TRP A 155 -15.52 15.98 2.44
C TRP A 155 -14.70 16.48 3.63
N GLN A 156 -13.91 15.61 4.22
CA GLN A 156 -12.87 15.95 5.17
C GLN A 156 -11.50 15.75 4.54
N VAL A 157 -10.63 16.73 4.75
CA VAL A 157 -9.28 16.78 4.23
C VAL A 157 -8.33 16.72 5.41
N ARG A 158 -7.35 15.86 5.28
CA ARG A 158 -6.38 15.56 6.32
C ARG A 158 -5.00 15.97 5.83
N ALA A 159 -4.29 16.73 6.66
CA ALA A 159 -2.92 17.13 6.38
C ALA A 159 -1.99 16.57 7.45
N ALA A 160 -1.26 15.50 7.12
CA ALA A 160 -0.23 14.94 7.98
C ALA A 160 1.10 15.63 7.68
N TRP A 161 1.75 16.19 8.70
CA TRP A 161 2.97 16.98 8.55
C TRP A 161 4.06 16.49 9.48
N LYS A 162 5.31 16.72 9.10
CA LYS A 162 6.49 16.52 9.93
C LYS A 162 7.41 17.71 9.80
N ALA A 163 7.95 18.13 10.94
CA ALA A 163 8.61 19.40 11.17
C ALA A 163 9.74 19.15 12.18
N GLY A 164 10.89 18.67 11.69
CA GLY A 164 11.99 18.17 12.51
C GLY A 164 11.54 17.01 13.42
N HIS A 165 11.61 17.23 14.74
CA HIS A 165 11.17 16.26 15.76
C HIS A 165 9.67 16.32 16.07
N LYS A 166 8.95 17.31 15.52
CA LYS A 166 7.51 17.44 15.68
C LYS A 166 6.81 16.80 14.49
N SER A 167 5.71 16.12 14.74
CA SER A 167 4.84 15.59 13.70
C SER A 167 3.40 15.88 14.06
N GLY A 168 2.54 15.91 13.05
CA GLY A 168 1.13 15.97 13.26
C GLY A 168 0.20 15.73 12.12
N THR A 169 -1.07 15.95 12.41
CA THR A 169 -2.22 15.76 11.55
C THR A 169 -3.23 16.84 11.91
N THR A 170 -3.69 17.58 10.91
CA THR A 170 -4.85 18.47 11.01
C THR A 170 -5.99 17.95 10.14
N LYS A 171 -7.24 18.21 10.57
CA LYS A 171 -8.46 17.78 9.90
C LYS A 171 -9.35 18.97 9.59
N TRP A 172 -9.72 19.08 8.32
CA TRP A 172 -10.45 20.21 7.76
C TRP A 172 -11.69 19.72 7.05
N SER A 173 -12.85 20.31 7.35
CA SER A 173 -14.07 20.10 6.58
C SER A 173 -13.97 20.96 5.32
N TYR A 174 -14.18 20.36 4.16
CA TYR A 174 -14.12 21.02 2.86
C TYR A 174 -15.51 21.15 2.24
N ASP A 175 -15.92 22.39 2.04
CA ASP A 175 -17.13 22.72 1.30
C ASP A 175 -16.78 23.01 -0.16
N THR A 176 -17.19 22.10 -1.04
CA THR A 176 -16.95 22.19 -2.50
C THR A 176 -17.68 23.37 -3.14
N SER A 177 -18.80 23.82 -2.55
CA SER A 177 -19.63 24.88 -3.10
C SER A 177 -19.03 26.26 -2.85
N THR A 178 -18.61 26.51 -1.60
CA THR A 178 -17.99 27.78 -1.20
C THR A 178 -16.48 27.79 -1.42
N ARG A 179 -15.87 26.63 -1.71
CA ARG A 179 -14.41 26.42 -1.76
C ARG A 179 -13.73 26.93 -0.50
N THR A 180 -14.32 26.61 0.65
CA THR A 180 -13.78 26.96 1.97
C THR A 180 -13.45 25.71 2.76
N VAL A 181 -12.49 25.84 3.67
CA VAL A 181 -12.13 24.80 4.62
C VAL A 181 -12.23 25.31 6.05
N THR A 182 -12.79 24.51 6.95
CA THR A 182 -12.96 24.84 8.37
C THR A 182 -12.34 23.76 9.25
N PRO A 183 -11.70 24.11 10.39
CA PRO A 183 -11.23 23.13 11.36
C PRO A 183 -12.37 22.20 11.82
N VAL A 184 -12.12 20.90 11.92
CA VAL A 184 -13.11 19.90 12.36
C VAL A 184 -13.03 19.65 13.86
N ASP A 185 -11.83 19.62 14.42
CA ASP A 185 -11.59 19.27 15.82
C ASP A 185 -10.83 20.37 16.57
N ALA A 186 -10.91 20.33 17.90
CA ALA A 186 -10.24 21.28 18.77
C ALA A 186 -8.71 21.27 18.55
N THR A 187 -8.11 20.13 18.22
CA THR A 187 -6.67 20.05 17.93
C THR A 187 -6.28 20.81 16.66
N THR A 188 -7.12 20.79 15.62
CA THR A 188 -6.90 21.56 14.40
C THR A 188 -7.19 23.02 14.63
N MET A 189 -8.20 23.35 15.43
CA MET A 189 -8.47 24.73 15.84
C MET A 189 -7.30 25.31 16.63
N ASP A 190 -6.80 24.58 17.64
CA ASP A 190 -5.65 24.98 18.47
C ASP A 190 -4.38 25.18 17.62
N PHE A 191 -4.15 24.31 16.62
CA PHE A 191 -3.06 24.47 15.66
C PHE A 191 -3.24 25.75 14.81
N ALA A 192 -4.46 25.96 14.31
CA ALA A 192 -4.78 27.09 13.45
C ALA A 192 -4.67 28.43 14.19
N GLU A 193 -5.16 28.50 15.42
CA GLU A 193 -5.05 29.68 16.29
C GLU A 193 -3.64 29.82 16.90
N GLY A 194 -2.92 28.71 17.10
CA GLY A 194 -1.57 28.69 17.69
C GLY A 194 -1.55 28.74 19.19
N THR A 195 -2.68 28.39 19.80
CA THR A 195 -2.90 28.41 21.24
C THR A 195 -2.24 27.21 21.93
N ARG A 196 -1.96 26.11 21.21
CA ARG A 196 -1.16 24.99 21.70
C ARG A 196 -0.20 24.44 20.64
N LEU A 197 1.06 24.29 21.04
CA LEU A 197 2.07 23.50 20.34
C LEU A 197 1.73 22.01 20.54
N VAL A 198 0.73 21.50 19.82
CA VAL A 198 0.24 20.12 20.02
C VAL A 198 1.32 19.11 19.61
N ARG A 199 1.63 18.19 20.51
CA ARG A 199 2.29 16.91 20.24
C ARG A 199 1.27 16.05 19.50
N VAL A 200 1.31 16.05 18.17
CA VAL A 200 0.27 15.37 17.41
C VAL A 200 0.68 13.92 17.14
N VAL A 201 -0.25 13.04 17.48
CA VAL A 201 -0.17 11.59 17.35
C VAL A 201 0.16 11.22 15.90
N PRO A 202 1.21 10.43 15.64
CA PRO A 202 1.32 9.77 14.35
C PRO A 202 0.13 8.81 14.26
N ASP A 203 -0.76 9.06 13.31
CA ASP A 203 -1.60 7.98 12.84
C ASP A 203 -0.67 6.99 12.18
N VAL A 204 -0.41 5.93 12.93
CA VAL A 204 0.06 4.68 12.39
C VAL A 204 -1.06 4.28 11.44
N PRO A 205 -0.86 4.25 10.11
CA PRO A 205 -1.78 3.48 9.29
C PRO A 205 -1.76 2.10 9.94
N ALA A 206 -2.91 1.60 10.37
CA ALA A 206 -3.04 0.31 11.03
C ALA A 206 -2.71 -0.81 10.01
N GLY A 207 -1.45 -0.86 9.55
CA GLY A 207 -0.76 -2.06 9.19
C GLY A 207 -0.57 -2.80 10.50
N LEU A 208 -1.09 -4.03 10.52
CA LEU A 208 -0.86 -5.00 11.58
C LEU A 208 0.59 -4.90 12.08
N PRO A 209 0.85 -4.91 13.40
CA PRO A 209 2.21 -5.03 13.87
C PRO A 209 2.84 -6.23 13.18
N ALA A 210 4.03 -6.04 12.58
CA ALA A 210 4.79 -7.15 12.02
C ALA A 210 4.87 -8.24 13.08
N SER A 211 4.33 -9.41 12.76
CA SER A 211 4.34 -10.56 13.67
C SER A 211 5.79 -10.78 14.12
N PRO A 212 6.07 -10.83 15.43
CA PRO A 212 7.43 -11.05 15.89
C PRO A 212 7.94 -12.38 15.31
N PRO A 213 9.22 -12.49 14.94
CA PRO A 213 9.76 -13.74 14.44
C PRO A 213 9.53 -14.84 15.48
N PRO A 214 9.19 -16.08 15.07
CA PRO A 214 8.94 -17.16 16.00
C PRO A 214 10.20 -17.36 16.85
N ARG A 215 10.08 -17.12 18.15
CA ARG A 215 11.15 -17.43 19.10
C ARG A 215 11.39 -18.94 19.02
N ARG A 216 12.63 -19.33 18.71
CA ARG A 216 13.08 -20.71 18.84
C ARG A 216 12.78 -21.16 20.26
N THR A 217 11.91 -22.15 20.40
CA THR A 217 11.66 -22.84 21.67
C THR A 217 12.95 -23.52 22.10
N ILE A 218 13.54 -23.05 23.19
CA ILE A 218 14.54 -23.82 23.93
C ILE A 218 13.75 -24.95 24.59
N ALA A 219 14.09 -26.19 24.26
CA ALA A 219 13.58 -27.35 24.95
C ALA A 219 13.98 -27.26 26.42
N ALA A 220 13.01 -27.11 27.32
CA ALA A 220 13.24 -27.27 28.74
C ALA A 220 13.59 -28.75 28.97
N VAL A 221 14.83 -28.99 29.38
CA VAL A 221 15.24 -30.28 29.98
C VAL A 221 14.40 -30.42 31.23
N VAL A 222 13.56 -31.45 31.26
CA VAL A 222 12.79 -31.84 32.45
C VAL A 222 13.79 -32.38 33.46
N GLU A 223 14.05 -31.60 34.52
CA GLU A 223 14.78 -32.10 35.68
C GLU A 223 13.92 -33.16 36.38
N GLN A 224 14.48 -34.38 36.49
CA GLN A 224 13.88 -35.44 37.27
C GLN A 224 13.95 -35.10 38.77
N PRO A 225 12.93 -35.43 39.57
CA PRO A 225 12.89 -35.07 40.98
C PRO A 225 13.92 -35.83 41.80
N TRP A 226 14.75 -35.07 42.52
CA TRP A 226 15.77 -35.53 43.46
C TRP A 226 15.14 -36.19 44.70
N VAL A 227 15.62 -37.40 45.01
CA VAL A 227 15.31 -38.14 46.25
C VAL A 227 16.49 -37.94 47.21
N PRO A 228 16.29 -37.52 48.47
CA PRO A 228 17.38 -37.31 49.40
C PRO A 228 17.82 -38.64 50.03
N GLU A 229 19.10 -38.97 49.92
CA GLU A 229 19.75 -40.03 50.70
C GLU A 229 20.84 -39.45 51.61
N GLU A 230 20.94 -40.09 52.77
CA GLU A 230 21.47 -39.69 54.06
C GLU A 230 22.99 -39.96 54.18
N GLU A 231 23.67 -39.14 54.99
CA GLU A 231 24.96 -39.31 55.70
C GLU A 231 26.11 -40.15 55.11
N ALA A 232 27.27 -39.50 54.91
CA ALA A 232 28.58 -39.94 55.43
C ALA A 232 29.66 -38.84 55.27
N GLU A 233 30.29 -38.41 56.36
CA GLU A 233 31.54 -37.62 56.41
C GLU A 233 32.79 -38.52 56.19
N PRO A 234 34.06 -38.03 56.31
CA PRO A 234 34.77 -37.03 55.49
C PRO A 234 36.14 -37.57 55.00
N ALA A 235 36.82 -36.90 54.06
CA ALA A 235 38.25 -37.10 53.81
C ALA A 235 38.95 -35.85 53.23
N VAL A 236 39.90 -35.32 54.01
CA VAL A 236 41.19 -34.65 53.68
C VAL A 236 41.74 -34.96 52.27
N GLU A 237 42.47 -34.11 51.54
CA GLU A 237 43.64 -33.28 51.92
C GLU A 237 44.02 -32.30 50.77
N ASP A 238 44.99 -31.42 51.06
CA ASP A 238 45.54 -30.26 50.33
C ASP A 238 45.94 -30.41 48.85
N ASP A 239 45.93 -29.31 48.05
CA ASP A 239 47.20 -28.63 47.67
C ASP A 239 47.07 -27.35 46.79
N GLU A 240 47.98 -26.43 47.13
CA GLU A 240 48.67 -25.37 46.39
C GLU A 240 47.98 -24.15 45.72
N VAL A 241 48.35 -22.98 46.25
CA VAL A 241 48.08 -21.62 45.76
C VAL A 241 49.27 -21.14 44.91
N ARG A 242 49.02 -20.59 43.71
CA ARG A 242 50.02 -19.75 43.00
C ARG A 242 49.38 -18.51 42.34
N ASN A 243 49.69 -17.34 42.92
CA ASN A 243 49.48 -15.99 42.39
C ASN A 243 50.35 -15.70 41.17
N VAL A 244 49.86 -14.92 40.18
CA VAL A 244 50.59 -13.79 39.53
C VAL A 244 49.61 -12.73 38.97
N VAL A 245 49.87 -11.46 39.28
CA VAL A 245 49.22 -10.19 38.88
C VAL A 245 49.81 -9.68 37.54
N PRO A 246 49.10 -8.89 36.70
CA PRO A 246 49.61 -8.43 35.41
C PRO A 246 50.46 -7.15 35.51
N VAL A 247 51.37 -6.95 34.53
CA VAL A 247 52.04 -5.66 34.29
C VAL A 247 52.19 -5.38 32.79
N ASP A 248 51.95 -4.11 32.46
CA ASP A 248 52.00 -3.45 31.15
C ASP A 248 53.35 -3.48 30.43
N GLY A 249 53.32 -3.21 29.12
CA GLY A 249 54.44 -2.59 28.40
C GLY A 249 54.49 -2.86 26.89
N SER A 250 54.02 -1.91 26.07
CA SER A 250 54.48 -1.71 24.68
C SER A 250 55.82 -0.94 24.71
N PRO A 251 56.76 -1.01 23.74
CA PRO A 251 56.68 -0.10 22.57
C PRO A 251 57.49 -0.47 21.26
N VAL A 252 57.07 0.14 20.14
CA VAL A 252 57.73 0.66 18.89
C VAL A 252 58.83 -0.05 18.03
N ASP A 253 58.54 -0.08 16.71
CA ASP A 253 59.22 0.53 15.52
C ASP A 253 60.46 -0.03 14.76
N VAL A 254 60.31 0.03 13.42
CA VAL A 254 61.22 0.15 12.24
C VAL A 254 62.36 -0.85 11.94
N LEU A 255 62.32 -1.51 10.76
CA LEU A 255 63.18 -1.29 9.56
C LEU A 255 63.24 -2.47 8.54
N LEU A 256 62.73 -2.17 7.34
CA LEU A 256 63.29 -2.36 5.97
C LEU A 256 63.57 -3.72 5.30
N SER A 257 63.21 -3.71 3.99
CA SER A 257 63.64 -4.52 2.84
C SER A 257 62.80 -5.78 2.61
N GLY A 258 62.16 -6.04 1.46
CA GLY A 258 62.08 -5.43 0.14
C GLY A 258 61.51 -6.47 -0.84
N ASP A 259 61.17 -6.01 -2.05
CA ASP A 259 60.98 -6.79 -3.30
C ASP A 259 59.55 -7.14 -3.77
N GLY A 260 59.28 -6.77 -5.03
CA GLY A 260 58.52 -7.62 -5.98
C GLY A 260 57.00 -7.43 -6.17
N GLY A 261 56.57 -6.32 -6.78
CA GLY A 261 55.52 -6.19 -7.82
C GLY A 261 54.08 -6.78 -7.65
N PRO A 262 53.03 -5.97 -7.86
CA PRO A 262 51.68 -6.46 -8.20
C PRO A 262 51.41 -6.38 -9.71
N GLU A 263 50.84 -7.45 -10.27
CA GLU A 263 50.29 -7.50 -11.63
C GLU A 263 48.92 -6.83 -11.72
N HIS A 264 48.79 -5.96 -12.72
CA HIS A 264 47.64 -5.12 -13.01
C HIS A 264 46.56 -5.87 -13.80
N ASP A 265 45.28 -5.58 -13.53
CA ASP A 265 44.28 -5.49 -14.61
C ASP A 265 43.25 -4.40 -14.27
N THR A 266 43.38 -3.26 -14.95
CA THR A 266 42.50 -2.09 -14.85
C THR A 266 41.97 -1.78 -16.24
N VAL A 267 40.65 -1.91 -16.43
CA VAL A 267 39.96 -1.53 -17.65
C VAL A 267 39.71 -0.02 -17.62
N VAL A 268 40.44 0.70 -18.47
CA VAL A 268 40.22 2.09 -18.86
C VAL A 268 39.32 2.08 -20.10
N PHE A 269 38.24 2.86 -20.09
CA PHE A 269 37.63 3.32 -21.33
C PHE A 269 37.63 4.85 -21.38
N ASP A 270 38.23 5.28 -22.49
CA ASP A 270 38.66 6.59 -22.89
C ASP A 270 37.48 7.50 -23.28
N ARG A 271 37.73 8.80 -23.16
CA ARG A 271 36.85 9.91 -23.47
C ARG A 271 37.34 10.53 -24.77
N VAL A 272 36.48 10.58 -25.80
CA VAL A 272 36.77 11.33 -27.03
C VAL A 272 35.63 12.29 -27.32
N ASP A 273 35.96 13.58 -27.32
CA ASP A 273 35.15 14.68 -27.83
C ASP A 273 35.14 14.65 -29.37
N GLY A 274 33.98 14.89 -29.99
CA GLY A 274 33.84 14.96 -31.45
C GLY A 274 32.46 15.47 -31.87
N GLU A 275 32.42 16.74 -32.25
CA GLU A 275 31.32 17.47 -32.89
C GLU A 275 30.93 16.85 -34.24
N ALA A 276 29.63 16.52 -34.43
CA ALA A 276 28.95 16.48 -35.74
C ALA A 276 27.43 16.37 -35.56
N GLU A 277 26.70 17.30 -36.18
CA GLU A 277 25.25 17.29 -36.34
C GLU A 277 24.77 16.04 -37.10
N ASP A 278 23.71 15.38 -36.61
CA ASP A 278 22.97 14.37 -37.36
C ASP A 278 21.45 14.68 -37.29
N PRO A 279 20.70 14.66 -38.41
CA PRO A 279 19.39 15.27 -38.51
C PRO A 279 18.25 14.31 -38.12
N ARG A 280 17.39 14.80 -37.21
CA ARG A 280 15.93 14.52 -37.14
C ARG A 280 15.49 13.04 -37.12
N ALA A 281 15.44 12.47 -35.92
CA ALA A 281 14.26 11.70 -35.50
C ALA A 281 13.22 12.68 -34.92
N ALA A 282 12.61 13.49 -35.80
CA ALA A 282 11.55 14.42 -35.41
C ALA A 282 10.26 13.62 -35.17
N ILE A 283 9.88 13.46 -33.91
CA ILE A 283 8.55 12.99 -33.53
C ILE A 283 7.54 14.01 -34.08
N PRO A 284 6.56 13.60 -34.92
CA PRO A 284 5.60 14.53 -35.47
C PRO A 284 4.79 15.20 -34.35
N ALA A 285 4.45 16.47 -34.55
CA ALA A 285 3.61 17.21 -33.63
C ALA A 285 2.22 16.54 -33.58
N TRP A 286 1.58 16.58 -32.40
CA TRP A 286 0.29 15.92 -32.12
C TRP A 286 -0.82 16.31 -33.10
N GLU A 287 -0.74 17.51 -33.66
CA GLU A 287 -1.64 18.06 -34.67
C GLU A 287 -1.56 17.34 -36.03
N ASP A 288 -0.40 16.80 -36.43
CA ASP A 288 -0.24 16.06 -37.69
C ASP A 288 -0.85 14.65 -37.65
N ILE A 289 -0.92 14.05 -36.46
CA ILE A 289 -1.52 12.72 -36.24
C ILE A 289 -3.05 12.79 -36.28
N VAL A 290 -3.63 13.90 -35.79
CA VAL A 290 -5.08 14.06 -35.69
C VAL A 290 -5.70 14.54 -37.01
N PHE A 291 -4.99 15.35 -37.81
CA PHE A 291 -5.59 16.01 -38.97
C PHE A 291 -5.10 15.53 -40.35
N GLY A 292 -4.12 14.63 -40.43
CA GLY A 292 -3.72 13.94 -41.66
C GLY A 292 -3.08 14.87 -42.70
N VAL A 293 -1.77 14.71 -42.91
CA VAL A 293 -0.98 15.51 -43.86
C VAL A 293 -1.49 15.35 -45.29
N ARG A 294 -2.14 16.38 -45.84
CA ARG A 294 -2.37 16.52 -47.29
C ARG A 294 -1.06 16.90 -47.98
N ARG A 295 -0.42 15.93 -48.64
CA ARG A 295 0.69 16.22 -49.56
C ARG A 295 0.10 16.76 -50.86
N HIS A 296 0.31 18.05 -51.12
CA HIS A 296 0.06 18.65 -52.43
C HIS A 296 1.02 18.06 -53.47
N ARG A 297 0.48 17.69 -54.62
CA ARG A 297 1.21 17.54 -55.88
C ARG A 297 0.77 18.65 -56.81
#